data_AF-E6UIA3-F1
#
_entry.id   AF-E6UIA3-F1
#
_cell.length_a   1.000
_cell.length_b   1.000
_cell.length_c   1.000
_cell.angle_alpha   90.00
_cell.angle_beta   90.00
_cell.angle_gamma   90.00
#
_symmetry.space_group_name_H-M   'P 1'
#
loop_
_entity.id
_entity.type
_entity.pdbx_description
1 polymer ?
#
loop_
_entity_poly.entity_id
_entity_poly.type
_entity_poly.pdbx_seq_one_letter_code
_entity_poly.pdbx_strand_id
1 'polypeptide(L)'
;MSDINRIKVYKYKNIAAAMAVMLLALVALSTSCKVGDTDKKANNIGNSTADSSAADDTAVDTANGKRLTKNYVYKEVQSVGEGLLVQVDSDHPYIGKIGETDTLYRYLFTADGEQIMAAGLPSDEAMTEMLIALNSLAVDFRNATGLDTLMVTSLIPDDTAVKKDEAYIGSCADLMVNEDGEYKPFTGIKDYAWVTNNCYRYGFVMRGASRLRYIGKEAAACIKDMSRSEGAAGLEKLETAIKDYTFEEPLYFTSDDGAEYAGYFVPSGDGATTSVPVPAKADDSEYGNFISGNNDDGYIVFVSLSEDTSVKKNGDGSNDSSAAAGG
;
A
#
# COMPACT_ATOMS: atom_id res chain seq x y z
N MET A 1 -1.54 1.29 61.35
CA MET A 1 -0.72 0.71 60.27
C MET A 1 -1.72 0.20 59.25
N SER A 2 -1.83 0.73 58.03
CA SER A 2 -0.84 1.38 57.18
C SER A 2 -1.54 2.27 56.14
N ASP A 3 -1.00 3.47 55.94
CA ASP A 3 -1.11 4.28 54.72
C ASP A 3 -0.64 3.50 53.48
N ILE A 4 -0.84 4.10 52.28
CA ILE A 4 -0.44 3.73 50.89
C ILE A 4 -1.69 3.30 50.09
N ASN A 5 -2.24 4.02 49.09
CA ASN A 5 -1.67 4.87 48.04
C ASN A 5 -2.68 6.00 47.66
N ARG A 6 -2.27 7.27 47.77
CA ARG A 6 -2.98 8.40 47.11
C ARG A 6 -2.39 8.61 45.72
N ILE A 7 -3.18 8.42 44.68
CA ILE A 7 -2.82 8.77 43.29
C ILE A 7 -2.77 10.29 43.19
N LYS A 8 -1.58 10.85 42.94
CA LYS A 8 -1.41 12.28 42.62
C LYS A 8 -1.78 12.51 41.15
N VAL A 9 -2.93 13.12 40.92
CA VAL A 9 -3.33 13.63 39.60
C VAL A 9 -2.68 15.00 39.40
N TYR A 10 -1.71 15.09 38.50
CA TYR A 10 -1.11 16.37 38.12
C TYR A 10 -1.99 17.04 37.05
N LYS A 11 -2.58 18.18 37.39
CA LYS A 11 -3.27 19.06 36.43
C LYS A 11 -2.21 19.89 35.71
N TYR A 12 -1.83 19.50 34.50
CA TYR A 12 -0.88 20.24 33.67
C TYR A 12 -1.57 21.49 33.09
N LYS A 13 -1.44 22.63 33.76
CA LYS A 13 -2.00 23.90 33.27
C LYS A 13 -1.09 24.70 32.33
N ASN A 14 0.20 24.37 32.21
CA ASN A 14 1.18 25.24 31.54
C ASN A 14 2.12 24.51 30.55
N ILE A 15 1.65 23.50 29.83
CA ILE A 15 2.46 22.81 28.79
C ILE A 15 2.89 23.78 27.68
N ALA A 16 2.01 24.72 27.29
CA ALA A 16 2.31 25.75 26.30
C ALA A 16 3.48 26.66 26.72
N ALA A 17 3.60 26.98 28.01
CA ALA A 17 4.69 27.81 28.52
C ALA A 17 6.04 27.08 28.51
N ALA A 18 6.04 25.76 28.81
CA ALA A 18 7.24 24.94 28.75
C ALA A 18 7.75 24.77 27.30
N MET A 19 6.83 24.58 26.34
CA MET A 19 7.14 24.48 24.91
C MET A 19 7.71 25.81 24.36
N ALA A 20 7.14 26.95 24.78
CA ALA A 20 7.61 28.27 24.34
C ALA A 20 9.03 28.61 24.82
N VAL A 21 9.39 28.21 26.05
CA VAL A 21 10.75 28.40 26.58
C VAL A 21 11.76 27.51 25.84
N MET A 22 11.37 26.29 25.47
CA MET A 22 12.22 25.38 24.70
C MET A 22 12.47 25.89 23.27
N LEU A 23 11.45 26.45 22.62
CA LEU A 23 11.57 27.07 21.30
C LEU A 23 12.45 28.33 21.33
N LEU A 24 12.34 29.17 22.37
CA LEU A 24 13.20 30.34 22.53
C LEU A 24 14.67 29.98 22.76
N ALA A 25 14.97 28.86 23.43
CA ALA A 25 16.34 28.37 23.59
C ALA A 25 16.94 27.88 22.26
N LEU A 26 16.12 27.30 21.37
CA LEU A 26 16.56 26.85 20.04
C LEU A 26 16.83 28.03 19.09
N VAL A 27 16.02 29.08 19.14
CA VAL A 27 16.23 30.31 18.33
C VAL A 27 17.44 31.12 18.81
N ALA A 28 17.76 31.07 20.10
CA ALA A 28 18.97 31.71 20.64
C ALA A 28 20.28 31.01 20.20
N LEU A 29 20.22 29.74 19.82
CA LEU A 29 21.38 28.97 19.32
C LEU A 29 21.63 29.17 17.82
N SER A 30 20.62 29.59 17.04
CA SER A 30 20.76 29.79 15.58
C SER A 30 21.22 31.20 15.17
N THR A 31 21.41 32.12 16.11
CA THR A 31 21.80 33.52 15.81
C THR A 31 23.23 33.91 16.17
N SER A 32 24.09 32.97 16.57
CA SER A 32 25.53 33.22 16.75
C SER A 32 26.39 32.52 15.70
N CYS A 33 26.40 33.09 14.49
CA CYS A 33 27.55 33.05 13.58
C CYS A 33 27.46 34.27 12.66
N LYS A 34 27.92 35.43 13.14
CA LYS A 34 28.19 36.58 12.28
C LYS A 34 29.66 36.59 11.88
N VAL A 35 29.82 36.55 10.56
CA VAL A 35 30.95 36.91 9.71
C VAL A 35 31.82 38.02 10.29
N GLY A 36 33.14 37.76 10.35
CA GLY A 36 34.17 38.78 10.45
C GLY A 36 34.90 38.89 9.12
N ASP A 37 34.77 40.04 8.47
CA ASP A 37 35.48 40.42 7.24
C ASP A 37 36.73 41.24 7.61
N THR A 38 37.89 40.96 7.00
CA THR A 38 39.03 41.88 6.92
C THR A 38 39.95 41.50 5.74
N ASP A 39 39.69 42.15 4.62
CA ASP A 39 40.58 42.69 3.58
C ASP A 39 42.06 42.24 3.44
N LYS A 40 42.36 41.93 2.15
CA LYS A 40 43.54 42.27 1.30
C LYS A 40 44.64 41.22 0.98
N LYS A 41 44.71 41.03 -0.36
CA LYS A 41 45.87 40.87 -1.28
C LYS A 41 46.24 39.47 -1.80
N ALA A 42 45.87 39.26 -3.07
CA ALA A 42 46.64 38.76 -4.23
C ALA A 42 47.71 37.67 -4.03
N ASN A 43 47.52 36.47 -4.62
CA ASN A 43 48.07 36.06 -5.93
C ASN A 43 47.91 34.54 -6.18
N ASN A 44 47.45 34.20 -7.39
CA ASN A 44 47.81 33.09 -8.29
C ASN A 44 48.00 31.61 -7.85
N ILE A 45 47.29 30.76 -8.61
CA ILE A 45 47.65 29.44 -9.18
C ILE A 45 47.70 28.23 -8.25
N GLY A 46 46.90 27.21 -8.60
CA GLY A 46 47.17 25.82 -8.21
C GLY A 46 45.93 24.93 -8.15
N ASN A 47 45.58 24.32 -9.27
CA ASN A 47 44.72 23.14 -9.36
C ASN A 47 45.30 22.00 -8.51
N SER A 48 44.48 21.34 -7.68
CA SER A 48 44.45 19.87 -7.45
C SER A 48 43.69 19.50 -6.18
N THR A 49 42.52 18.89 -6.40
CA THR A 49 42.00 17.66 -5.77
C THR A 49 42.29 17.39 -4.28
N ALA A 50 41.24 17.42 -3.47
CA ALA A 50 41.04 16.47 -2.39
C ALA A 50 39.54 16.32 -2.10
N ASP A 51 39.02 15.13 -2.38
CA ASP A 51 37.73 14.61 -1.95
C ASP A 51 37.50 14.85 -0.45
N SER A 52 36.32 15.36 -0.11
CA SER A 52 35.63 14.89 1.09
C SER A 52 34.13 14.89 0.79
N SER A 53 33.64 13.72 0.42
CA SER A 53 32.23 13.39 0.30
C SER A 53 31.56 13.50 1.67
N ALA A 54 30.90 14.63 1.93
CA ALA A 54 29.72 14.64 2.77
C ALA A 54 28.55 14.30 1.85
N ALA A 55 28.04 13.07 1.97
CA ALA A 55 26.82 12.66 1.29
C ALA A 55 25.69 13.58 1.76
N ASP A 56 25.19 14.37 0.82
CA ASP A 56 24.01 15.18 0.94
C ASP A 56 22.79 14.27 0.71
N ASP A 57 22.12 13.88 1.79
CA ASP A 57 20.89 13.06 1.76
C ASP A 57 19.68 13.83 1.19
N THR A 58 19.87 15.03 0.62
CA THR A 58 18.78 15.83 0.04
C THR A 58 18.67 15.76 -1.49
N ALA A 59 19.56 15.05 -2.19
CA ALA A 59 19.59 15.06 -3.66
C ALA A 59 18.72 13.99 -4.36
N VAL A 60 18.26 12.95 -3.66
CA VAL A 60 17.50 11.85 -4.28
C VAL A 60 16.04 12.24 -4.54
N ASP A 61 15.43 12.99 -3.63
CA ASP A 61 13.99 13.29 -3.68
C ASP A 61 13.63 14.30 -4.78
N THR A 62 14.48 15.32 -4.98
CA THR A 62 14.23 16.37 -6.00
C THR A 62 14.37 15.85 -7.43
N ALA A 63 15.18 14.81 -7.64
CA ALA A 63 15.35 14.20 -8.96
C ALA A 63 14.11 13.41 -9.37
N ASN A 64 13.46 12.72 -8.42
CA ASN A 64 12.30 11.90 -8.69
C ASN A 64 11.02 12.72 -8.90
N GLY A 65 10.74 13.76 -8.09
CA GLY A 65 9.59 14.68 -8.30
C GLY A 65 9.52 15.30 -9.71
N LYS A 66 10.68 15.61 -10.29
CA LYS A 66 10.78 16.10 -11.68
C LYS A 66 10.56 15.03 -12.75
N ARG A 67 10.70 13.73 -12.42
CA ARG A 67 10.51 12.62 -13.38
C ARG A 67 9.04 12.44 -13.75
N LEU A 68 8.12 12.63 -12.79
CA LEU A 68 6.70 12.32 -12.98
C LEU A 68 5.87 13.47 -13.57
N THR A 69 6.28 14.71 -13.34
CA THR A 69 5.55 15.91 -13.79
C THR A 69 5.87 16.32 -15.23
N LYS A 70 6.85 15.69 -15.88
CA LYS A 70 7.31 16.08 -17.21
C LYS A 70 6.29 15.73 -18.31
N ASN A 71 5.76 14.52 -18.28
CA ASN A 71 4.75 14.00 -19.19
C ASN A 71 3.64 13.39 -18.35
N TYR A 72 2.39 13.77 -18.59
CA TYR A 72 1.23 13.23 -17.87
C TYR A 72 -0.06 13.39 -18.67
N VAL A 73 -1.05 12.59 -18.33
CA VAL A 73 -2.41 12.65 -18.85
C VAL A 73 -3.40 12.88 -17.72
N TYR A 74 -4.57 13.46 -18.02
CA TYR A 74 -5.66 13.55 -17.06
C TYR A 74 -6.62 12.38 -17.24
N LYS A 75 -6.96 11.71 -16.15
CA LYS A 75 -8.05 10.74 -16.08
C LYS A 75 -9.23 11.36 -15.34
N GLU A 76 -10.40 11.34 -15.97
CA GLU A 76 -11.64 11.80 -15.34
C GLU A 76 -12.24 10.69 -14.49
N VAL A 77 -12.39 10.94 -13.19
CA VAL A 77 -13.01 10.02 -12.23
C VAL A 77 -14.27 10.65 -11.63
N GLN A 78 -15.29 9.82 -11.37
CA GLN A 78 -16.65 10.31 -11.03
C GLN A 78 -17.02 10.17 -9.55
N SER A 79 -16.50 9.16 -8.84
CA SER A 79 -16.97 8.82 -7.50
C SER A 79 -15.81 8.58 -6.55
N VAL A 80 -15.75 9.35 -5.47
CA VAL A 80 -14.84 9.09 -4.34
C VAL A 80 -15.21 7.80 -3.58
N GLY A 81 -16.42 7.28 -3.78
CA GLY A 81 -16.85 6.02 -3.17
C GLY A 81 -16.50 4.76 -3.96
N GLU A 82 -15.73 4.89 -5.05
CA GLU A 82 -15.27 3.76 -5.88
C GLU A 82 -13.75 3.53 -5.73
N GLY A 83 -13.33 2.27 -5.67
CA GLY A 83 -11.93 1.86 -5.61
C GLY A 83 -11.57 0.99 -4.39
N LEU A 84 -10.31 0.57 -4.32
CA LEU A 84 -9.80 -0.37 -3.32
C LEU A 84 -9.50 0.26 -1.95
N LEU A 85 -9.26 1.56 -1.91
CA LEU A 85 -8.95 2.38 -0.72
C LEU A 85 -10.15 3.18 -0.22
N VAL A 86 -11.36 2.73 -0.54
CA VAL A 86 -12.58 3.32 0.01
C VAL A 86 -12.67 2.93 1.49
N GLN A 87 -12.74 3.93 2.36
CA GLN A 87 -13.06 3.75 3.78
C GLN A 87 -14.55 3.44 3.92
N VAL A 88 -14.88 2.32 4.55
CA VAL A 88 -16.28 1.91 4.78
C VAL A 88 -16.50 1.65 6.26
N ASP A 89 -17.43 2.40 6.84
CA ASP A 89 -17.83 2.28 8.23
C ASP A 89 -19.27 2.77 8.44
N SER A 90 -19.64 3.09 9.68
CA SER A 90 -20.99 3.55 10.01
C SER A 90 -21.30 4.97 9.56
N ASP A 91 -20.28 5.82 9.45
CA ASP A 91 -20.36 7.22 9.03
C ASP A 91 -20.13 7.36 7.52
N HIS A 92 -19.37 6.44 6.93
CA HIS A 92 -19.06 6.36 5.49
C HIS A 92 -19.56 5.02 4.91
N PRO A 93 -20.87 4.83 4.66
CA PRO A 93 -21.35 3.60 4.03
C PRO A 93 -20.81 3.47 2.61
N TYR A 94 -20.67 2.24 2.14
CA TYR A 94 -20.26 1.94 0.76
C TYR A 94 -21.35 2.35 -0.23
N ILE A 95 -20.99 3.26 -1.14
CA ILE A 95 -21.86 3.78 -2.21
C ILE A 95 -21.36 3.42 -3.61
N GLY A 96 -20.19 2.79 -3.71
CA GLY A 96 -19.56 2.43 -4.97
C GLY A 96 -20.20 1.23 -5.66
N LYS A 97 -19.68 0.93 -6.85
CA LYS A 97 -20.00 -0.29 -7.59
C LYS A 97 -18.90 -1.31 -7.38
N ILE A 98 -19.31 -2.53 -7.06
CA ILE A 98 -18.39 -3.67 -7.02
C ILE A 98 -17.91 -3.92 -8.45
N GLY A 99 -16.60 -4.17 -8.61
CA GLY A 99 -16.00 -4.56 -9.88
C GLY A 99 -16.43 -5.96 -10.31
N GLU A 100 -15.66 -6.56 -11.23
CA GLU A 100 -15.88 -7.95 -11.63
C GLU A 100 -15.74 -8.88 -10.42
N THR A 101 -16.78 -9.68 -10.17
CA THR A 101 -16.81 -10.69 -9.12
C THR A 101 -16.71 -12.08 -9.70
N ASP A 102 -16.28 -13.00 -8.85
CA ASP A 102 -16.34 -14.41 -9.16
C ASP A 102 -16.53 -15.27 -7.91
N THR A 103 -16.93 -16.52 -8.12
CA THR A 103 -17.09 -17.52 -7.06
C THR A 103 -15.74 -18.00 -6.54
N LEU A 104 -15.67 -18.22 -5.22
CA LEU A 104 -14.49 -18.67 -4.51
C LEU A 104 -13.98 -20.05 -4.97
N TYR A 105 -14.86 -20.97 -5.35
CA TYR A 105 -14.57 -22.39 -5.51
C TYR A 105 -13.27 -22.70 -6.25
N ARG A 106 -13.04 -22.10 -7.43
CA ARG A 106 -11.86 -22.43 -8.23
C ARG A 106 -10.55 -21.92 -7.63
N TYR A 107 -10.62 -20.92 -6.77
CA TYR A 107 -9.48 -20.32 -6.09
C TYR A 107 -9.06 -21.10 -4.84
N LEU A 108 -9.79 -22.15 -4.48
CA LEU A 108 -9.42 -23.09 -3.41
C LEU A 108 -8.37 -24.11 -3.85
N PHE A 109 -8.01 -24.13 -5.13
CA PHE A 109 -7.13 -25.13 -5.73
C PHE A 109 -5.90 -24.49 -6.38
N THR A 110 -4.80 -25.23 -6.43
CA THR A 110 -3.66 -24.92 -7.31
C THR A 110 -4.06 -25.08 -8.79
N ALA A 111 -3.22 -24.59 -9.69
CA ALA A 111 -3.38 -24.80 -11.14
C ALA A 111 -3.43 -26.30 -11.53
N ASP A 112 -2.80 -27.18 -10.74
CA ASP A 112 -2.79 -28.62 -10.96
C ASP A 112 -3.97 -29.36 -10.32
N GLY A 113 -4.88 -28.63 -9.65
CA GLY A 113 -6.11 -29.16 -9.07
C GLY A 113 -5.98 -29.67 -7.63
N GLU A 114 -4.84 -29.47 -6.97
CA GLU A 114 -4.70 -29.77 -5.53
C GLU A 114 -5.41 -28.71 -4.69
N GLN A 115 -6.23 -29.13 -3.74
CA GLN A 115 -6.88 -28.21 -2.80
C GLN A 115 -5.85 -27.64 -1.81
N ILE A 116 -5.89 -26.32 -1.59
CA ILE A 116 -4.94 -25.58 -0.72
C ILE A 116 -5.63 -24.72 0.35
N MET A 117 -6.96 -24.59 0.24
CA MET A 117 -7.81 -23.92 1.21
C MET A 117 -9.16 -24.61 1.27
N ALA A 118 -9.85 -24.43 2.40
CA ALA A 118 -11.25 -24.76 2.56
C ALA A 118 -12.12 -23.50 2.43
N ALA A 119 -13.43 -23.70 2.28
CA ALA A 119 -14.42 -22.63 2.30
C ALA A 119 -15.64 -23.03 3.14
N GLY A 120 -16.22 -22.05 3.84
CA GLY A 120 -17.54 -22.19 4.47
C GLY A 120 -18.62 -22.32 3.40
N LEU A 121 -18.62 -21.40 2.42
CA LEU A 121 -19.47 -21.45 1.25
C LEU A 121 -18.63 -21.25 -0.02
N PRO A 122 -18.37 -22.31 -0.82
CA PRO A 122 -17.56 -22.17 -2.03
C PRO A 122 -18.23 -21.35 -3.15
N SER A 123 -19.54 -21.14 -3.05
CA SER A 123 -20.32 -20.31 -3.97
C SER A 123 -20.29 -18.82 -3.63
N ASP A 124 -19.71 -18.43 -2.48
CA ASP A 124 -19.58 -17.02 -2.15
C ASP A 124 -18.71 -16.31 -3.18
N GLU A 125 -19.06 -15.05 -3.44
CA GLU A 125 -18.39 -14.22 -4.43
C GLU A 125 -17.54 -13.14 -3.78
N ALA A 126 -16.48 -12.78 -4.48
CA ALA A 126 -15.69 -11.59 -4.21
C ALA A 126 -15.04 -11.07 -5.49
N MET A 127 -14.35 -9.94 -5.40
CA MET A 127 -13.62 -9.36 -6.52
C MET A 127 -12.62 -10.37 -7.10
N THR A 128 -12.65 -10.55 -8.43
CA THR A 128 -11.81 -11.52 -9.15
C THR A 128 -10.32 -11.36 -8.82
N GLU A 129 -9.81 -10.13 -8.85
CA GLU A 129 -8.40 -9.85 -8.53
C GLU A 129 -8.02 -10.23 -7.10
N MET A 130 -8.91 -9.97 -6.13
CA MET A 130 -8.69 -10.35 -4.74
C MET A 130 -8.63 -11.88 -4.60
N LEU A 131 -9.50 -12.62 -5.29
CA LEU A 131 -9.50 -14.08 -5.25
C LEU A 131 -8.24 -14.68 -5.89
N ILE A 132 -7.73 -14.08 -6.98
CA ILE A 132 -6.43 -14.44 -7.58
C ILE A 132 -5.30 -14.22 -6.57
N ALA A 133 -5.30 -13.08 -5.89
CA ALA A 133 -4.30 -12.75 -4.88
C ALA A 133 -4.39 -13.70 -3.67
N LEU A 134 -5.60 -14.04 -3.23
CA LEU A 134 -5.86 -14.96 -2.12
C LEU A 134 -5.34 -16.36 -2.42
N ASN A 135 -5.58 -16.86 -3.64
CA ASN A 135 -5.03 -18.14 -4.10
C ASN A 135 -3.50 -18.13 -4.07
N SER A 136 -2.88 -17.07 -4.62
CA SER A 136 -1.42 -16.92 -4.65
C SER A 136 -0.82 -16.90 -3.24
N LEU A 137 -1.48 -16.20 -2.30
CA LEU A 137 -1.11 -16.18 -0.89
C LEU A 137 -1.16 -17.59 -0.29
N ALA A 138 -2.23 -18.34 -0.55
CA ALA A 138 -2.41 -19.69 0.00
C ALA A 138 -1.42 -20.71 -0.57
N VAL A 139 -1.10 -20.62 -1.86
CA VAL A 139 -0.05 -21.44 -2.49
C VAL A 139 1.27 -21.24 -1.76
N ASP A 140 1.68 -19.99 -1.58
CA ASP A 140 2.97 -19.69 -0.94
C ASP A 140 2.96 -19.95 0.57
N PHE A 141 1.82 -19.79 1.24
CA PHE A 141 1.64 -20.22 2.63
C PHE A 141 1.88 -21.72 2.77
N ARG A 142 1.24 -22.54 1.92
CA ARG A 142 1.44 -23.99 1.90
C ARG A 142 2.88 -24.36 1.61
N ASN A 143 3.52 -23.70 0.63
CA ASN A 143 4.92 -23.93 0.31
C ASN A 143 5.86 -23.61 1.48
N ALA A 144 5.57 -22.54 2.24
CA ALA A 144 6.41 -22.09 3.33
C ALA A 144 6.21 -22.89 4.64
N THR A 145 5.00 -23.37 4.89
CA THR A 145 4.62 -23.97 6.19
C THR A 145 4.29 -25.46 6.10
N GLY A 146 3.98 -25.97 4.91
CA GLY A 146 3.44 -27.31 4.69
C GLY A 146 1.94 -27.45 5.00
N LEU A 147 1.24 -26.36 5.33
CA LEU A 147 -0.17 -26.37 5.73
C LEU A 147 -1.10 -25.93 4.59
N ASP A 148 -2.21 -26.64 4.41
CA ASP A 148 -3.34 -26.32 3.49
C ASP A 148 -4.65 -26.08 4.26
N THR A 149 -4.52 -25.70 5.53
CA THR A 149 -5.60 -25.64 6.51
C THR A 149 -6.28 -24.28 6.61
N LEU A 150 -5.93 -23.31 5.75
CA LEU A 150 -6.64 -22.03 5.71
C LEU A 150 -8.08 -22.25 5.23
N MET A 151 -9.04 -21.57 5.85
CA MET A 151 -10.44 -21.63 5.47
C MET A 151 -11.01 -20.22 5.32
N VAL A 152 -11.66 -19.96 4.19
CA VAL A 152 -12.41 -18.71 3.97
C VAL A 152 -13.85 -18.89 4.45
N THR A 153 -14.34 -18.04 5.34
CA THR A 153 -15.66 -18.19 5.96
C THR A 153 -16.68 -17.13 5.58
N SER A 154 -16.22 -15.97 5.11
CA SER A 154 -17.09 -14.91 4.64
C SER A 154 -16.36 -14.08 3.59
N LEU A 155 -17.10 -13.70 2.55
CA LEU A 155 -16.70 -12.77 1.51
C LEU A 155 -17.70 -11.60 1.47
N ILE A 156 -18.27 -11.27 0.30
CA ILE A 156 -19.30 -10.24 0.16
C ILE A 156 -20.54 -10.65 0.98
N PRO A 157 -21.02 -9.80 1.91
CA PRO A 157 -22.25 -10.08 2.65
C PRO A 157 -23.47 -10.00 1.72
N ASP A 158 -24.56 -10.64 2.13
CA ASP A 158 -25.87 -10.45 1.49
C ASP A 158 -26.22 -8.95 1.41
N ASP A 159 -26.90 -8.58 0.33
CA ASP A 159 -27.22 -7.19 0.04
C ASP A 159 -28.18 -6.62 1.10
N THR A 160 -27.77 -5.54 1.76
CA THR A 160 -28.58 -4.83 2.75
C THR A 160 -28.79 -3.38 2.34
N ALA A 161 -29.80 -2.73 2.92
CA ALA A 161 -30.15 -1.35 2.60
C ALA A 161 -29.04 -0.34 2.95
N VAL A 162 -28.14 -0.65 3.90
CA VAL A 162 -27.03 0.21 4.29
C VAL A 162 -25.75 -0.61 4.43
N LYS A 163 -24.80 -0.36 3.54
CA LYS A 163 -23.56 -1.13 3.39
C LYS A 163 -22.45 -0.56 4.25
N LYS A 164 -22.38 -0.96 5.53
CA LYS A 164 -21.43 -0.41 6.51
C LYS A 164 -20.18 -1.28 6.75
N ASP A 165 -20.11 -2.44 6.09
CA ASP A 165 -18.97 -3.34 6.17
C ASP A 165 -18.13 -3.20 4.90
N GLU A 166 -16.81 -3.05 5.05
CA GLU A 166 -15.85 -3.05 3.94
C GLU A 166 -15.93 -4.28 3.02
N ALA A 167 -16.47 -5.40 3.51
CA ALA A 167 -16.69 -6.58 2.70
C ALA A 167 -17.64 -6.34 1.51
N TYR A 168 -18.48 -5.29 1.55
CA TYR A 168 -19.29 -4.87 0.40
C TYR A 168 -18.48 -4.35 -0.79
N ILE A 169 -17.19 -4.03 -0.63
CA ILE A 169 -16.29 -3.69 -1.73
C ILE A 169 -15.90 -4.95 -2.53
N GLY A 170 -16.13 -6.15 -1.97
CA GLY A 170 -15.69 -7.42 -2.55
C GLY A 170 -14.22 -7.70 -2.35
N SER A 171 -13.55 -6.99 -1.45
CA SER A 171 -12.12 -7.07 -1.21
C SER A 171 -11.75 -7.66 0.15
N CYS A 172 -12.71 -8.20 0.91
CA CYS A 172 -12.46 -8.82 2.21
C CYS A 172 -12.60 -10.34 2.17
N ALA A 173 -11.80 -11.02 2.98
CA ALA A 173 -11.95 -12.44 3.27
C ALA A 173 -11.73 -12.71 4.76
N ASP A 174 -12.74 -13.28 5.42
CA ASP A 174 -12.63 -13.75 6.80
C ASP A 174 -12.02 -15.14 6.85
N LEU A 175 -11.04 -15.31 7.73
CA LEU A 175 -10.23 -16.53 7.86
C LEU A 175 -10.60 -17.32 9.11
N MET A 176 -10.69 -18.63 8.92
CA MET A 176 -10.60 -19.65 9.95
C MET A 176 -9.52 -20.68 9.58
N VAL A 177 -9.34 -21.65 10.45
CA VAL A 177 -8.49 -22.82 10.24
C VAL A 177 -9.38 -24.06 10.20
N ASN A 178 -9.18 -24.91 9.20
CA ASN A 178 -9.76 -26.24 9.11
C ASN A 178 -8.66 -27.28 9.29
N GLU A 179 -8.54 -27.83 10.50
CA GLU A 179 -7.62 -28.93 10.81
C GLU A 179 -8.43 -30.22 10.91
N ASP A 180 -8.30 -31.10 9.91
CA ASP A 180 -8.96 -32.42 9.87
C ASP A 180 -10.49 -32.38 10.07
N GLY A 181 -11.14 -31.32 9.56
CA GLY A 181 -12.59 -31.11 9.69
C GLY A 181 -13.01 -30.36 10.96
N GLU A 182 -12.07 -30.00 11.84
CA GLU A 182 -12.31 -29.15 13.00
C GLU A 182 -12.07 -27.68 12.66
N TYR A 183 -13.09 -26.85 12.88
CA TYR A 183 -13.02 -25.40 12.62
C TYR A 183 -12.48 -24.66 13.84
N LYS A 184 -11.35 -23.99 13.65
CA LYS A 184 -10.65 -23.22 14.70
C LYS A 184 -10.51 -21.76 14.30
N PRO A 185 -10.46 -20.84 15.28
CA PRO A 185 -10.16 -19.44 15.01
C PRO A 185 -8.79 -19.31 14.33
N PHE A 186 -8.71 -18.50 13.29
CA PHE A 186 -7.41 -18.04 12.79
C PHE A 186 -6.76 -17.14 13.85
N THR A 187 -5.53 -17.45 14.23
CA THR A 187 -4.83 -16.76 15.33
C THR A 187 -3.68 -15.87 14.87
N GLY A 188 -3.21 -16.01 13.62
CA GLY A 188 -2.08 -15.24 13.10
C GLY A 188 -0.76 -15.43 13.87
N ILE A 189 -0.63 -16.52 14.63
CA ILE A 189 0.58 -16.90 15.39
C ILE A 189 1.12 -18.25 14.90
N LYS A 190 2.33 -18.62 15.35
CA LYS A 190 3.03 -19.85 14.91
C LYS A 190 3.13 -19.88 13.38
N ASP A 191 2.79 -20.99 12.73
CA ASP A 191 2.86 -21.13 11.29
C ASP A 191 1.92 -20.14 10.56
N TYR A 192 0.77 -19.81 11.16
CA TYR A 192 -0.16 -18.81 10.63
C TYR A 192 0.34 -17.36 10.75
N ALA A 193 1.40 -17.10 11.52
CA ALA A 193 2.09 -15.81 11.49
C ALA A 193 2.72 -15.53 10.12
N TRP A 194 2.92 -16.57 9.29
CA TRP A 194 3.36 -16.37 7.93
C TRP A 194 2.37 -15.50 7.15
N VAL A 195 1.06 -15.73 7.29
CA VAL A 195 0.03 -14.93 6.60
C VAL A 195 0.10 -13.48 7.05
N THR A 196 0.08 -13.21 8.36
CA THR A 196 0.12 -11.83 8.89
C THR A 196 1.39 -11.09 8.47
N ASN A 197 2.51 -11.80 8.38
CA ASN A 197 3.79 -11.22 7.99
C ASN A 197 4.01 -11.09 6.48
N ASN A 198 3.24 -11.78 5.62
CA ASN A 198 3.48 -11.83 4.17
C ASN A 198 2.29 -11.37 3.33
N CYS A 199 1.10 -11.18 3.91
CA CYS A 199 -0.11 -10.82 3.17
C CYS A 199 0.05 -9.55 2.29
N TYR A 200 0.86 -8.59 2.73
CA TYR A 200 1.16 -7.36 1.98
C TYR A 200 1.78 -7.62 0.59
N ARG A 201 2.51 -8.73 0.42
CA ARG A 201 3.13 -9.12 -0.86
C ARG A 201 2.09 -9.47 -1.93
N TYR A 202 0.87 -9.76 -1.50
CA TYR A 202 -0.26 -10.10 -2.35
C TYR A 202 -1.30 -8.97 -2.37
N GLY A 203 -0.99 -7.78 -1.84
CA GLY A 203 -1.89 -6.64 -1.82
C GLY A 203 -2.93 -6.65 -0.70
N PHE A 204 -2.73 -7.49 0.33
CA PHE A 204 -3.61 -7.52 1.49
C PHE A 204 -3.02 -6.81 2.70
N VAL A 205 -3.92 -6.32 3.56
CA VAL A 205 -3.63 -5.97 4.94
C VAL A 205 -4.53 -6.76 5.88
N MET A 206 -4.09 -6.92 7.13
CA MET A 206 -4.93 -7.49 8.18
C MET A 206 -5.90 -6.42 8.71
N ARG A 207 -7.19 -6.76 8.80
CA ARG A 207 -8.22 -6.00 9.51
C ARG A 207 -8.60 -6.78 10.76
N GLY A 208 -8.13 -6.30 11.91
CA GLY A 208 -8.23 -7.09 13.15
C GLY A 208 -7.42 -8.40 13.07
N ALA A 209 -7.90 -9.45 13.72
CA ALA A 209 -7.12 -10.68 13.92
C ALA A 209 -7.22 -11.70 12.77
N SER A 210 -8.34 -11.72 12.03
CA SER A 210 -8.69 -12.82 11.13
C SER A 210 -9.27 -12.38 9.78
N ARG A 211 -9.32 -11.09 9.48
CA ARG A 211 -9.82 -10.59 8.19
C ARG A 211 -8.66 -10.10 7.34
N LEU A 212 -8.61 -10.55 6.09
CA LEU A 212 -7.79 -9.95 5.05
C LEU A 212 -8.62 -8.90 4.31
N ARG A 213 -8.01 -7.76 4.00
CA ARG A 213 -8.56 -6.72 3.13
C ARG A 213 -7.58 -6.45 2.00
N TYR A 214 -8.01 -6.69 0.77
CA TYR A 214 -7.26 -6.39 -0.44
C TYR A 214 -7.37 -4.91 -0.76
N ILE A 215 -6.22 -4.27 -0.90
CA ILE A 215 -6.08 -2.83 -1.15
C ILE A 215 -5.18 -2.52 -2.35
N GLY A 216 -4.75 -3.54 -3.09
CA GLY A 216 -3.73 -3.42 -4.13
C GLY A 216 -2.31 -3.59 -3.57
N LYS A 217 -1.39 -4.07 -4.40
CA LYS A 217 -0.01 -4.37 -3.99
C LYS A 217 0.76 -3.12 -3.61
N GLU A 218 0.51 -2.04 -4.32
CA GLU A 218 1.19 -0.76 -4.19
C GLU A 218 0.82 -0.10 -2.84
N ALA A 219 -0.46 -0.07 -2.48
CA ALA A 219 -0.90 0.45 -1.18
C ALA A 219 -0.43 -0.42 -0.01
N ALA A 220 -0.48 -1.75 -0.17
CA ALA A 220 0.01 -2.67 0.86
C ALA A 220 1.53 -2.54 1.06
N ALA A 221 2.29 -2.34 -0.02
CA ALA A 221 3.71 -2.03 0.05
C ALA A 221 3.98 -0.68 0.73
N CYS A 222 3.17 0.35 0.46
CA CYS A 222 3.27 1.64 1.14
C CYS A 222 3.06 1.53 2.65
N ILE A 223 2.01 0.81 3.08
CA ILE A 223 1.75 0.54 4.51
C ILE A 223 2.91 -0.24 5.14
N LYS A 224 3.49 -1.19 4.40
CA LYS A 224 4.65 -1.96 4.87
C LYS A 224 5.88 -1.07 5.03
N ASP A 225 6.14 -0.16 4.10
CA ASP A 225 7.24 0.80 4.16
C ASP A 225 7.06 1.78 5.35
N MET A 226 5.89 2.40 5.47
CA MET A 226 5.52 3.21 6.63
C MET A 226 5.68 2.45 7.96
N SER A 227 5.36 1.15 7.96
CA SER A 227 5.52 0.32 9.16
C SER A 227 6.98 0.13 9.59
N ARG A 228 7.93 0.22 8.65
CA ARG A 228 9.37 0.12 8.93
C ARG A 228 9.93 1.43 9.46
N SER A 229 9.55 2.54 8.86
CA SER A 229 10.07 3.87 9.19
C SER A 229 9.43 4.44 10.46
N GLU A 230 8.14 4.16 10.70
CA GLU A 230 7.35 4.83 11.74
C GLU A 230 6.66 3.87 12.74
N GLY A 231 6.84 2.55 12.59
CA GLY A 231 6.14 1.53 13.37
C GLY A 231 4.74 1.22 12.83
N ALA A 232 4.04 0.26 13.46
CA ALA A 232 2.81 -0.36 12.95
C ALA A 232 1.84 0.62 12.26
N ALA A 233 1.62 0.41 10.96
CA ALA A 233 0.71 1.19 10.12
C ALA A 233 -0.44 0.32 9.60
N GLY A 234 -1.57 0.96 9.30
CA GLY A 234 -2.75 0.37 8.69
C GLY A 234 -3.34 1.31 7.63
N LEU A 235 -4.50 0.94 7.10
CA LEU A 235 -5.17 1.70 6.04
C LEU A 235 -5.47 3.15 6.46
N GLU A 236 -5.97 3.35 7.67
CA GLU A 236 -6.34 4.68 8.19
C GLU A 236 -5.12 5.61 8.31
N LYS A 237 -3.96 5.04 8.68
CA LYS A 237 -2.71 5.79 8.76
C LYS A 237 -2.23 6.18 7.37
N LEU A 238 -2.32 5.27 6.40
CA LEU A 238 -2.01 5.57 4.99
C LEU A 238 -2.91 6.68 4.46
N GLU A 239 -4.22 6.55 4.60
CA GLU A 239 -5.22 7.51 4.09
C GLU A 239 -5.04 8.90 4.71
N THR A 240 -4.58 8.97 5.96
CA THR A 240 -4.24 10.24 6.60
C THR A 240 -2.94 10.82 6.06
N ALA A 241 -1.86 10.03 6.03
CA ALA A 241 -0.54 10.50 5.66
C ALA A 241 -0.42 10.88 4.18
N ILE A 242 -1.11 10.16 3.29
CA ILE A 242 -1.00 10.37 1.84
C ILE A 242 -1.57 11.74 1.40
N LYS A 243 -2.44 12.36 2.22
CA LYS A 243 -3.02 13.68 1.96
C LYS A 243 -1.98 14.81 1.95
N ASP A 244 -0.81 14.60 2.57
CA ASP A 244 0.28 15.57 2.57
C ASP A 244 1.12 15.55 1.27
N TYR A 245 0.87 14.60 0.37
CA TYR A 245 1.63 14.41 -0.87
C TYR A 245 0.78 14.72 -2.10
N THR A 246 1.32 15.54 -3.00
CA THR A 246 0.63 15.95 -4.24
C THR A 246 1.25 15.30 -5.47
N PHE A 247 0.64 15.48 -6.63
CA PHE A 247 1.21 15.02 -7.90
C PHE A 247 2.61 15.59 -8.17
N GLU A 248 2.86 16.85 -7.78
CA GLU A 248 4.13 17.53 -7.93
C GLU A 248 5.18 17.08 -6.90
N GLU A 249 4.73 16.77 -5.68
CA GLU A 249 5.55 16.33 -4.56
C GLU A 249 5.00 15.00 -3.99
N PRO A 250 5.12 13.89 -4.75
CA PRO A 250 4.53 12.62 -4.34
C PRO A 250 5.41 11.90 -3.32
N LEU A 251 4.82 11.00 -2.55
CA LEU A 251 5.53 10.06 -1.68
C LEU A 251 6.22 9.00 -2.53
N TYR A 252 7.55 8.96 -2.49
CA TYR A 252 8.33 7.87 -3.08
C TYR A 252 8.62 6.78 -2.06
N PHE A 253 8.49 5.52 -2.46
CA PHE A 253 8.86 4.38 -1.63
C PHE A 253 9.26 3.17 -2.49
N THR A 254 9.92 2.20 -1.88
CA THR A 254 10.37 0.97 -2.52
C THR A 254 9.82 -0.23 -1.76
N SER A 255 9.16 -1.15 -2.46
CA SER A 255 8.70 -2.42 -1.89
C SER A 255 9.87 -3.37 -1.61
N ASP A 256 9.59 -4.47 -0.90
CA ASP A 256 10.62 -5.47 -0.54
C ASP A 256 11.27 -6.18 -1.72
N ASP A 257 10.56 -6.29 -2.84
CA ASP A 257 11.07 -6.86 -4.08
C ASP A 257 11.79 -5.82 -4.96
N GLY A 258 11.96 -4.59 -4.46
CA GLY A 258 12.68 -3.53 -5.14
C GLY A 258 11.84 -2.76 -6.17
N ALA A 259 10.52 -2.97 -6.23
CA ALA A 259 9.66 -2.14 -7.07
C ALA A 259 9.53 -0.73 -6.49
N GLU A 260 9.69 0.28 -7.35
CA GLU A 260 9.60 1.68 -6.98
C GLU A 260 8.19 2.21 -7.27
N TYR A 261 7.65 2.96 -6.33
CA TYR A 261 6.31 3.54 -6.42
C TYR A 261 6.31 5.02 -6.09
N ALA A 262 5.33 5.72 -6.64
CA ALA A 262 4.93 7.05 -6.19
C ALA A 262 3.47 7.03 -5.76
N GLY A 263 3.17 7.60 -4.60
CA GLY A 263 1.83 7.77 -4.06
C GLY A 263 1.49 9.25 -3.85
N TYR A 264 0.28 9.68 -4.18
CA TYR A 264 -0.18 11.04 -3.94
C TYR A 264 -1.69 11.14 -3.83
N PHE A 265 -2.17 12.25 -3.28
CA PHE A 265 -3.58 12.56 -3.11
C PHE A 265 -4.04 13.66 -4.07
N VAL A 266 -5.26 13.52 -4.57
CA VAL A 266 -5.95 14.49 -5.43
C VAL A 266 -7.31 14.80 -4.80
N PRO A 267 -7.54 16.02 -4.28
CA PRO A 267 -8.84 16.41 -3.74
C PRO A 267 -9.94 16.31 -4.80
N SER A 268 -11.15 15.90 -4.41
CA SER A 268 -12.30 15.93 -5.31
C SER A 268 -12.65 17.37 -5.69
N GLY A 269 -12.90 17.61 -6.98
CA GLY A 269 -13.37 18.92 -7.45
C GLY A 269 -14.88 19.13 -7.24
N ASP A 270 -15.34 20.36 -7.40
CA ASP A 270 -16.77 20.74 -7.30
C ASP A 270 -17.63 20.26 -8.50
N GLY A 271 -17.01 19.59 -9.48
CA GLY A 271 -17.64 19.13 -10.72
C GLY A 271 -18.25 17.73 -10.61
N ALA A 272 -18.87 17.28 -11.72
CA ALA A 272 -19.37 15.90 -11.83
C ALA A 272 -18.24 14.86 -11.97
N THR A 273 -17.05 15.31 -12.35
CA THR A 273 -15.82 14.53 -12.42
C THR A 273 -14.68 15.31 -11.76
N THR A 274 -13.64 14.58 -11.36
CA THR A 274 -12.35 15.13 -10.94
C THR A 274 -11.28 14.71 -11.96
N SER A 275 -10.51 15.67 -12.46
CA SER A 275 -9.37 15.43 -13.35
C SER A 275 -8.14 15.02 -12.55
N VAL A 276 -7.80 13.74 -12.56
CA VAL A 276 -6.64 13.19 -11.84
C VAL A 276 -5.43 13.15 -12.79
N PRO A 277 -4.32 13.85 -12.48
CA PRO A 277 -3.09 13.74 -13.25
C PRO A 277 -2.45 12.37 -13.02
N VAL A 278 -2.02 11.72 -14.10
CA VAL A 278 -1.32 10.42 -14.10
C VAL A 278 -0.04 10.57 -14.91
N PRO A 279 1.14 10.25 -14.34
CA PRO A 279 2.40 10.31 -15.06
C PRO A 279 2.39 9.42 -16.31
N ALA A 280 3.00 9.92 -17.38
CA ALA A 280 3.26 9.19 -18.60
C ALA A 280 4.77 9.08 -18.84
N LYS A 281 5.18 8.03 -19.54
CA LYS A 281 6.56 7.79 -19.96
C LYS A 281 6.96 8.75 -21.08
N ALA A 282 8.24 8.71 -21.47
CA ALA A 282 8.77 9.56 -22.52
C ALA A 282 8.18 9.30 -23.92
N ASP A 283 7.61 8.11 -24.12
CA ASP A 283 6.92 7.67 -25.34
C ASP A 283 5.39 7.83 -25.27
N ASP A 284 4.90 8.61 -24.30
CA ASP A 284 3.49 8.86 -23.99
C ASP A 284 2.69 7.62 -23.55
N SER A 285 3.34 6.47 -23.32
CA SER A 285 2.69 5.33 -22.68
C SER A 285 2.49 5.59 -21.18
N GLU A 286 1.41 5.06 -20.60
CA GLU A 286 1.15 5.21 -19.17
C GLU A 286 2.07 4.30 -18.34
N TYR A 287 2.45 4.78 -17.15
CA TYR A 287 2.92 3.87 -16.10
C TYR A 287 1.76 3.01 -15.60
N GLY A 288 2.05 1.82 -15.08
CA GLY A 288 1.05 1.07 -14.31
C GLY A 288 0.56 1.94 -13.16
N ASN A 289 -0.76 2.12 -13.04
CA ASN A 289 -1.35 2.99 -12.02
C ASN A 289 -2.64 2.40 -11.49
N PHE A 290 -2.94 2.69 -10.23
CA PHE A 290 -4.26 2.48 -9.66
C PHE A 290 -4.74 3.79 -9.02
N ILE A 291 -6.01 4.13 -9.26
CA ILE A 291 -6.69 5.30 -8.70
C ILE A 291 -7.84 4.77 -7.86
N SER A 292 -7.93 5.22 -6.62
CA SER A 292 -9.04 4.89 -5.73
C SER A 292 -9.57 6.14 -5.07
N GLY A 293 -10.88 6.29 -5.01
CA GLY A 293 -11.49 7.20 -4.05
C GLY A 293 -11.25 6.74 -2.61
N ASN A 294 -11.37 7.66 -1.66
CA ASN A 294 -11.25 7.39 -0.22
C ASN A 294 -12.59 7.37 0.54
N ASN A 295 -13.71 7.52 -0.16
CA ASN A 295 -15.07 7.69 0.37
C ASN A 295 -15.34 9.00 1.14
N ASP A 296 -14.46 9.99 1.02
CA ASP A 296 -14.55 11.25 1.75
C ASP A 296 -14.32 12.44 0.82
N ASP A 297 -13.06 12.83 0.64
CA ASP A 297 -12.69 14.14 0.08
C ASP A 297 -11.78 14.07 -1.15
N GLY A 298 -11.49 12.87 -1.68
CA GLY A 298 -10.70 12.78 -2.90
C GLY A 298 -10.26 11.39 -3.30
N TYR A 299 -9.15 11.38 -4.03
CA TYR A 299 -8.59 10.21 -4.70
C TYR A 299 -7.14 10.00 -4.29
N ILE A 300 -6.80 8.76 -3.99
CA ILE A 300 -5.45 8.29 -3.75
C ILE A 300 -4.97 7.62 -5.03
N VAL A 301 -3.79 8.02 -5.50
CA VAL A 301 -3.17 7.50 -6.70
C VAL A 301 -1.85 6.85 -6.34
N PHE A 302 -1.63 5.64 -6.84
CA PHE A 302 -0.30 5.05 -6.85
C PHE A 302 0.13 4.72 -8.27
N VAL A 303 1.42 4.93 -8.53
CA VAL A 303 2.05 4.73 -9.82
C VAL A 303 3.24 3.80 -9.62
N SER A 304 3.29 2.72 -10.39
CA SER A 304 4.44 1.82 -10.49
C SER A 304 5.49 2.43 -11.42
N LEU A 305 6.66 2.75 -10.87
CA LEU A 305 7.76 3.41 -11.58
C LEU A 305 8.74 2.41 -12.16
N SER A 306 8.75 1.19 -11.64
CA SER A 306 9.52 0.09 -12.19
C SER A 306 8.99 -0.29 -13.57
N GLU A 307 9.91 -0.53 -14.51
CA GLU A 307 9.56 -1.12 -15.80
C GLU A 307 8.79 -2.43 -15.55
N ASP A 308 7.63 -2.55 -16.20
CA ASP A 308 6.88 -3.80 -16.25
C ASP A 308 7.81 -4.88 -16.84
N THR A 309 8.47 -5.66 -15.99
CA THR A 309 9.33 -6.77 -16.45
C THR A 309 8.51 -7.95 -16.96
N SER A 310 7.20 -7.77 -17.11
CA SER A 310 6.21 -8.76 -17.49
C SER A 310 6.10 -9.03 -19.00
N VAL A 311 7.13 -8.78 -19.83
CA VAL A 311 7.22 -9.42 -21.17
C VAL A 311 8.69 -9.66 -21.57
N LYS A 312 9.25 -10.82 -21.19
CA LYS A 312 10.14 -11.66 -22.04
C LYS A 312 10.07 -13.14 -21.62
N LYS A 313 8.93 -13.79 -21.84
CA LYS A 313 8.97 -15.23 -22.21
C LYS A 313 9.32 -15.26 -23.70
N ASN A 314 10.61 -15.34 -24.02
CA ASN A 314 11.04 -15.66 -25.38
C ASN A 314 10.49 -17.04 -25.75
N GLY A 315 9.50 -17.05 -26.63
CA GLY A 315 9.32 -18.17 -27.54
C GLY A 315 10.35 -18.03 -28.66
N ASP A 316 11.26 -18.98 -28.76
CA ASP A 316 11.75 -19.42 -30.06
C ASP A 316 12.06 -20.92 -29.98
N GLY A 317 11.61 -21.64 -30.99
CA GLY A 317 11.52 -23.08 -31.00
C GLY A 317 10.45 -23.60 -31.96
N SER A 318 10.17 -22.88 -33.05
CA SER A 318 9.65 -23.53 -34.25
C SER A 318 10.80 -24.28 -34.89
N ASN A 319 10.76 -25.62 -34.82
CA ASN A 319 11.36 -26.43 -35.86
C ASN A 319 10.27 -27.29 -36.48
N ASP A 320 9.98 -26.91 -37.71
CA ASP A 320 9.29 -27.61 -38.75
C ASP A 320 9.71 -29.10 -38.80
N SER A 321 8.74 -30.00 -38.75
CA SER A 321 8.90 -31.30 -39.42
C SER A 321 7.57 -31.69 -40.05
N SER A 322 7.54 -31.48 -41.36
CA SER A 322 6.55 -31.85 -42.34
C SER A 322 5.98 -33.26 -42.17
N ALA A 323 4.68 -33.36 -42.45
CA ALA A 323 3.97 -34.58 -42.76
C ALA A 323 4.68 -35.44 -43.83
N ALA A 324 4.70 -36.75 -43.61
CA ALA A 324 4.75 -37.75 -44.66
C ALA A 324 3.66 -38.80 -44.35
N ALA A 325 2.64 -38.82 -45.20
CA ALA A 325 1.69 -39.90 -45.30
C ALA A 325 2.30 -41.05 -46.14
N GLY A 326 1.98 -42.29 -45.79
CA GLY A 326 2.15 -43.45 -46.67
C GLY A 326 2.41 -44.76 -45.94
N GLY A 327 1.39 -45.64 -45.90
CA GLY A 327 1.51 -47.04 -45.46
C GLY A 327 0.42 -47.48 -44.51
#